data_AF-A0A962UIB8-F1
#
_entry.id   AF-A0A962UIB8-F1
#
_cell.length_a   1.000
_cell.length_b   1.000
_cell.length_c   1.000
_cell.angle_alpha   90.00
_cell.angle_beta   90.00
_cell.angle_gamma   90.00
#
_symmetry.space_group_name_H-M   'P 1'
#
loop_
_entity.id
_entity.type
_entity.pdbx_description
1 polymer ?
#
loop_
_entity_poly.entity_id
_entity_poly.type
_entity_poly.pdbx_seq_one_letter_code
_entity_poly.pdbx_strand_id
1 'polypeptide(L)'
;MQNRPFLVLLVSCLLAILPLPSSLAADGYLTVAAAIVTTPDIPELFVPDDGPTQQSRSKAAATLAGRYPVRINARLSETGLPPATVLLSAPNGARYEVVQDNQILHASGGTTWVGHLKDHDDIYRVLVTTQQGHSFGRILTPDGEFL
;
A
#
# COMPACT_ATOMS: atom_id res chain seq x y z
N MET A 1 57.01 16.35 -3.07
CA MET A 1 57.11 15.22 -4.03
C MET A 1 56.09 14.15 -3.64
N GLN A 2 55.33 13.67 -4.64
CA GLN A 2 54.32 12.59 -4.68
C GLN A 2 53.13 12.66 -3.68
N ASN A 3 51.91 13.04 -4.09
CA ASN A 3 50.87 12.32 -4.87
C ASN A 3 50.39 10.97 -4.29
N ARG A 4 49.12 10.94 -3.86
CA ARG A 4 48.27 9.75 -3.67
C ARG A 4 47.72 9.28 -5.02
N PRO A 5 47.35 7.99 -5.18
CA PRO A 5 45.93 7.72 -5.46
C PRO A 5 45.38 6.37 -4.96
N PHE A 6 44.04 6.33 -4.85
CA PHE A 6 43.16 5.18 -4.67
C PHE A 6 43.17 4.22 -5.88
N LEU A 7 42.82 2.93 -5.68
CA LEU A 7 42.43 2.01 -6.75
C LEU A 7 41.21 1.16 -6.33
N VAL A 8 40.18 1.20 -7.18
CA VAL A 8 39.03 0.28 -7.25
C VAL A 8 39.36 -0.78 -8.31
N LEU A 9 39.02 -2.06 -8.10
CA LEU A 9 38.94 -3.03 -9.20
C LEU A 9 37.73 -3.96 -9.06
N LEU A 10 36.88 -3.91 -10.09
CA LEU A 10 35.76 -4.77 -10.41
C LEU A 10 36.29 -5.96 -11.26
N VAL A 11 35.41 -6.88 -11.68
CA VAL A 11 35.60 -7.95 -12.72
C VAL A 11 36.03 -9.31 -12.10
N SER A 12 35.47 -10.48 -12.40
CA SER A 12 34.67 -10.98 -13.52
C SER A 12 33.86 -12.22 -13.12
N CYS A 13 32.80 -12.47 -13.90
CA CYS A 13 32.01 -13.68 -13.96
C CYS A 13 32.78 -14.79 -14.70
N LEU A 14 32.94 -15.98 -14.10
CA LEU A 14 33.42 -17.18 -14.79
C LEU A 14 32.41 -18.32 -14.62
N LEU A 15 31.83 -18.72 -15.75
CA LEU A 15 30.91 -19.84 -15.93
C LEU A 15 31.68 -21.15 -15.66
N ALA A 16 31.32 -21.90 -14.61
CA ALA A 16 31.92 -23.19 -14.29
C ALA A 16 30.91 -24.34 -14.48
N ILE A 17 31.42 -25.38 -15.14
CA ILE A 17 30.76 -26.59 -15.63
C ILE A 17 30.27 -27.45 -14.46
N LEU A 18 29.02 -27.90 -14.51
CA LEU A 18 28.38 -28.78 -13.50
C LEU A 18 28.97 -30.20 -13.51
N PRO A 19 29.33 -30.79 -12.35
CA PRO A 19 29.39 -32.24 -12.19
C PRO A 19 28.08 -32.77 -11.57
N LEU A 20 27.49 -33.82 -12.17
CA LEU A 20 26.44 -34.62 -11.52
C LEU A 20 27.06 -35.53 -10.45
N PRO A 21 26.51 -35.59 -9.23
CA PRO A 21 26.77 -36.70 -8.31
C PRO A 21 25.63 -37.73 -8.34
N SER A 22 25.96 -38.96 -8.75
CA SER A 22 25.16 -40.15 -8.43
C SER A 22 25.69 -40.78 -7.14
N SER A 23 24.89 -40.80 -6.08
CA SER A 23 24.54 -42.01 -5.30
C SER A 23 23.97 -41.66 -3.92
N LEU A 24 23.01 -42.49 -3.53
CA LEU A 24 22.02 -42.41 -2.47
C LEU A 24 22.57 -42.57 -1.04
N ALA A 25 21.77 -42.08 -0.09
CA ALA A 25 21.62 -42.48 1.31
C ALA A 25 22.48 -41.78 2.38
N ALA A 26 21.90 -40.72 2.96
CA ALA A 26 21.72 -40.57 4.41
C ALA A 26 20.73 -39.43 4.67
N ASP A 27 19.81 -39.65 5.60
CA ASP A 27 18.73 -38.76 6.01
C ASP A 27 19.16 -37.30 6.17
N GLY A 28 18.51 -36.43 5.42
CA GLY A 28 18.68 -35.00 5.50
C GLY A 28 17.62 -34.37 4.64
N TYR A 29 16.44 -34.15 5.21
CA TYR A 29 15.38 -33.38 4.60
C TYR A 29 15.93 -31.99 4.23
N LEU A 30 16.41 -31.82 2.99
CA LEU A 30 16.56 -30.51 2.39
C LEU A 30 15.15 -30.03 2.05
N THR A 31 14.46 -29.55 3.08
CA THR A 31 13.33 -28.66 2.90
C THR A 31 13.87 -27.47 2.13
N VAL A 32 13.54 -27.39 0.84
CA VAL A 32 13.47 -26.12 0.14
C VAL A 32 12.54 -25.27 1.00
N ALA A 33 13.11 -24.39 1.80
CA ALA A 33 12.36 -23.33 2.42
C ALA A 33 11.83 -22.51 1.24
N ALA A 34 10.62 -22.83 0.80
CA ALA A 34 9.80 -21.89 0.08
C ALA A 34 9.87 -20.63 0.93
N ALA A 35 10.61 -19.63 0.45
CA ALA A 35 10.43 -18.28 0.95
C ALA A 35 8.96 -18.01 0.67
N ILE A 36 8.14 -18.17 1.71
CA ILE A 36 6.82 -17.61 1.78
C ILE A 36 7.09 -16.13 1.54
N VAL A 37 6.89 -15.69 0.29
CA VAL A 37 6.62 -14.29 0.03
C VAL A 37 5.32 -14.07 0.78
N THR A 38 5.45 -13.68 2.04
CA THR A 38 4.36 -13.04 2.74
C THR A 38 4.09 -11.82 1.89
N THR A 39 3.06 -11.87 1.05
CA THR A 39 2.51 -10.66 0.45
C THR A 39 2.38 -9.71 1.63
N PRO A 40 3.08 -8.56 1.63
CA PRO A 40 2.91 -7.61 2.72
C PRO A 40 1.40 -7.38 2.84
N ASP A 41 0.86 -7.51 4.05
CA ASP A 41 -0.54 -7.24 4.31
C ASP A 41 -0.81 -5.79 3.94
N ILE A 42 -1.26 -5.54 2.70
CA ILE A 42 -1.53 -4.20 2.18
C ILE A 42 -2.83 -3.75 2.85
N PRO A 43 -2.80 -2.75 3.75
CA PRO A 43 -3.99 -2.35 4.47
C PRO A 43 -5.00 -1.68 3.53
N GLU A 44 -6.28 -1.93 3.75
CA GLU A 44 -7.36 -1.20 3.06
C GLU A 44 -7.37 0.28 3.48
N LEU A 45 -7.66 1.17 2.53
CA LEU A 45 -7.84 2.60 2.72
C LEU A 45 -9.06 2.88 3.61
N PHE A 46 -10.11 2.10 3.41
CA PHE A 46 -11.36 2.20 4.14
C PHE A 46 -11.58 0.97 5.02
N VAL A 47 -12.13 1.18 6.21
CA VAL A 47 -12.71 0.13 7.03
C VAL A 47 -14.24 0.31 7.06
N PRO A 48 -15.02 -0.78 7.10
CA PRO A 48 -16.47 -0.69 7.24
C PRO A 48 -16.87 0.14 8.45
N ASP A 49 -17.91 0.95 8.29
CA ASP A 49 -18.60 1.55 9.42
C ASP A 49 -19.61 0.53 9.97
N ASP A 50 -19.36 -0.04 11.16
CA ASP A 50 -20.25 -1.02 11.83
C ASP A 50 -21.25 -0.39 12.81
N GLY A 51 -21.52 0.92 12.72
CA GLY A 51 -22.47 1.61 13.60
C GLY A 51 -23.88 0.97 13.70
N PRO A 52 -24.63 1.23 14.81
CA PRO A 52 -25.85 0.52 15.23
C PRO A 52 -27.00 0.41 14.22
N THR A 53 -27.97 -0.45 14.49
CA THR A 53 -29.05 -0.89 13.57
C THR A 53 -29.94 0.22 13.00
N GLN A 54 -30.14 1.34 13.70
CA GLN A 54 -30.84 2.52 13.14
C GLN A 54 -30.00 3.20 12.05
N GLN A 55 -28.67 3.16 12.19
CA GLN A 55 -27.72 3.58 11.18
C GLN A 55 -27.85 2.70 9.94
N SER A 56 -28.20 1.41 10.05
CA SER A 56 -28.35 0.51 8.88
C SER A 56 -29.40 0.97 7.86
N ARG A 57 -30.56 1.50 8.29
CA ARG A 57 -31.54 2.06 7.34
C ARG A 57 -31.02 3.33 6.69
N SER A 58 -30.39 4.21 7.47
CA SER A 58 -29.77 5.43 6.95
C SER A 58 -28.62 5.13 5.98
N LYS A 59 -27.82 4.10 6.27
CA LYS A 59 -26.75 3.58 5.40
C LYS A 59 -27.33 3.03 4.10
N ALA A 60 -28.39 2.23 4.14
CA ALA A 60 -29.06 1.73 2.94
C ALA A 60 -29.63 2.85 2.08
N ALA A 61 -30.28 3.85 2.69
CA ALA A 61 -30.79 5.03 1.99
C ALA A 61 -29.64 5.88 1.39
N ALA A 62 -28.52 6.03 2.11
CA ALA A 62 -27.33 6.69 1.61
C ALA A 62 -26.75 5.96 0.39
N THR A 63 -26.64 4.63 0.45
CA THR A 63 -26.16 3.80 -0.67
C THR A 63 -27.05 3.95 -1.91
N LEU A 64 -28.37 3.96 -1.74
CA LEU A 64 -29.30 4.23 -2.84
C LEU A 64 -29.12 5.63 -3.45
N ALA A 65 -28.64 6.60 -2.66
CA ALA A 65 -28.28 7.94 -3.12
C ALA A 65 -26.81 8.05 -3.58
N GLY A 66 -26.10 6.94 -3.79
CA GLY A 66 -24.70 6.90 -4.22
C GLY A 66 -23.68 7.29 -3.15
N ARG A 67 -24.07 7.28 -1.87
CA ARG A 67 -23.21 7.62 -0.74
C ARG A 67 -22.88 6.36 0.06
N TYR A 68 -21.59 6.09 0.22
CA TYR A 68 -21.11 4.86 0.84
C TYR A 68 -20.49 5.18 2.21
N PRO A 69 -21.14 4.78 3.32
CA PRO A 69 -20.64 5.05 4.65
C PRO A 69 -19.38 4.21 4.91
N VAL A 70 -18.25 4.89 5.06
CA VAL A 70 -16.94 4.29 5.29
C VAL A 70 -16.20 5.04 6.39
N ARG A 71 -15.19 4.40 6.97
CA ARG A 71 -14.22 5.05 7.85
C ARG A 71 -12.84 4.98 7.22
N ILE A 72 -12.06 6.04 7.34
CA ILE A 72 -10.64 6.00 6.97
C ILE A 72 -9.92 5.05 7.92
N ASN A 73 -9.07 4.18 7.37
CA ASN A 73 -8.21 3.34 8.17
C ASN A 73 -7.24 4.22 8.98
N ALA A 74 -7.26 4.08 10.30
CA ALA A 74 -6.50 4.93 11.21
C ALA A 74 -4.98 4.89 10.94
N ARG A 75 -4.48 3.81 10.34
CA ARG A 75 -3.08 3.66 9.91
C ARG A 75 -2.60 4.76 8.96
N LEU A 76 -3.50 5.40 8.21
CA LEU A 76 -3.14 6.53 7.34
C LEU A 76 -2.84 7.82 8.11
N SER A 77 -3.37 7.95 9.32
CA SER A 77 -3.24 9.15 10.15
C SER A 77 -2.23 8.98 11.28
N GLU A 78 -1.59 7.81 11.38
CA GLU A 78 -0.48 7.60 12.30
C GLU A 78 0.66 8.59 11.95
N THR A 79 1.16 9.29 12.95
CA THR A 79 2.30 10.23 12.83
C THR A 79 3.64 9.51 12.61
N GLY A 80 3.62 8.18 12.56
CA GLY A 80 4.76 7.35 12.19
C GLY A 80 4.94 7.23 10.67
N LEU A 81 5.48 6.10 10.23
CA LEU A 81 5.62 5.81 8.80
C LEU A 81 4.27 5.27 8.28
N PRO A 82 3.50 6.03 7.48
CA PRO A 82 2.26 5.51 6.91
C PRO A 82 2.56 4.32 5.99
N PRO A 83 1.59 3.43 5.74
CA PRO A 83 1.77 2.34 4.78
C PRO A 83 2.22 2.87 3.42
N ALA A 84 3.26 2.27 2.84
CA ALA A 84 3.77 2.65 1.52
C ALA A 84 2.75 2.39 0.40
N THR A 85 1.89 1.39 0.59
CA THR A 85 0.79 1.06 -0.30
C THR A 85 -0.45 0.77 0.53
N VAL A 86 -1.62 1.17 0.04
CA VAL A 86 -2.93 0.81 0.59
C VAL A 86 -3.83 0.27 -0.52
N LEU A 87 -4.83 -0.54 -0.17
CA LEU A 87 -5.83 -1.03 -1.11
C LEU A 87 -7.06 -0.13 -1.08
N LEU A 88 -7.54 0.31 -2.25
CA LEU A 88 -8.80 1.03 -2.40
C LEU A 88 -9.83 0.08 -3.00
N SER A 89 -10.76 -0.39 -2.18
CA SER A 89 -11.96 -1.10 -2.64
C SER A 89 -13.09 -0.10 -2.95
N ALA A 90 -13.39 0.08 -4.23
CA ALA A 90 -14.43 0.99 -4.71
C ALA A 90 -15.84 0.33 -4.65
N PRO A 91 -16.92 1.12 -4.55
CA PRO A 91 -18.27 0.58 -4.41
C PRO A 91 -18.79 -0.24 -5.60
N ASN A 92 -18.20 -0.04 -6.78
CA ASN A 92 -18.50 -0.83 -7.99
C ASN A 92 -17.78 -2.21 -7.99
N GLY A 93 -17.02 -2.53 -6.93
CA GLY A 93 -16.24 -3.76 -6.82
C GLY A 93 -14.83 -3.68 -7.41
N ALA A 94 -14.46 -2.56 -8.04
CA ALA A 94 -13.10 -2.34 -8.50
C ALA A 94 -12.14 -2.21 -7.30
N ARG A 95 -10.88 -2.63 -7.52
CA ARG A 95 -9.82 -2.57 -6.52
C ARG A 95 -8.57 -1.95 -7.10
N TYR A 96 -7.99 -1.00 -6.38
CA TYR A 96 -6.80 -0.27 -6.79
C TYR A 96 -5.74 -0.31 -5.70
N GLU A 97 -4.50 -0.63 -6.04
CA GLU A 97 -3.37 -0.33 -5.16
C GLU A 97 -3.08 1.17 -5.25
N VAL A 98 -2.94 1.82 -4.09
CA VAL A 98 -2.61 3.24 -3.99
C VAL A 98 -1.26 3.36 -3.32
N VAL A 99 -0.29 3.92 -4.03
CA VAL A 99 1.06 4.16 -3.50
C VAL A 99 1.09 5.52 -2.82
N GLN A 100 1.69 5.56 -1.63
CA GLN A 100 1.87 6.79 -0.87
C GLN A 100 2.96 7.65 -1.52
N ASP A 101 2.64 8.93 -1.71
CA ASP A 101 3.56 9.93 -2.24
C ASP A 101 4.07 10.88 -1.17
N ASN A 102 3.15 11.36 -0.31
CA ASN A 102 3.47 12.36 0.68
C ASN A 102 2.51 12.32 1.87
N GLN A 103 2.95 12.89 2.99
CA GLN A 103 2.12 13.17 4.15
C GLN A 103 2.40 14.60 4.62
N ILE A 104 1.40 15.46 4.52
CA ILE A 104 1.51 16.88 4.85
C ILE A 104 0.92 17.10 6.23
N LEU A 105 1.75 17.49 7.19
CA LEU A 105 1.30 17.94 8.51
C LEU A 105 0.92 19.43 8.44
N HIS A 106 -0.30 19.75 8.83
CA HIS A 106 -0.80 21.12 8.85
C HIS A 106 -0.59 21.77 10.21
N ALA A 107 -0.41 23.09 10.24
CA ALA A 107 -0.29 23.85 11.49
C ALA A 107 -1.54 23.73 12.39
N SER A 108 -2.70 23.40 11.81
CA SER A 108 -3.95 23.12 12.55
C SER A 108 -3.93 21.79 13.32
N GLY A 109 -2.88 20.97 13.16
CA GLY A 109 -2.77 19.63 13.74
C GLY A 109 -3.43 18.53 12.92
N GLY A 110 -4.00 18.85 11.76
CA GLY A 110 -4.48 17.86 10.79
C GLY A 110 -3.38 17.34 9.89
N THR A 111 -3.65 16.25 9.18
CA THR A 111 -2.71 15.64 8.23
C THR A 111 -3.40 15.34 6.91
N THR A 112 -2.76 15.67 5.78
CA THR A 112 -3.17 15.20 4.45
C THR A 112 -2.26 14.08 3.98
N TRP A 113 -2.83 12.90 3.80
CA TRP A 113 -2.20 11.78 3.11
C TRP A 113 -2.44 11.91 1.60
N VAL A 114 -1.37 11.77 0.82
CA VAL A 114 -1.37 11.90 -0.64
C VAL A 114 -0.84 10.61 -1.25
N GLY A 115 -1.56 10.08 -2.23
CA GLY A 115 -1.11 8.95 -3.03
C GLY A 115 -1.63 8.99 -4.47
N HIS A 116 -1.18 8.02 -5.26
CA HIS A 116 -1.61 7.79 -6.64
C HIS A 116 -1.96 6.32 -6.86
N LEU A 117 -2.80 6.03 -7.85
CA LEU A 117 -3.10 4.65 -8.23
C LEU A 117 -1.89 4.03 -8.93
N LYS A 118 -1.44 2.87 -8.43
CA LYS A 118 -0.38 2.09 -9.06
C LYS A 118 -0.84 1.61 -10.45
N ASP A 119 0.09 1.53 -11.39
CA ASP A 119 -0.14 1.05 -12.76
C ASP A 119 -1.16 1.90 -13.57
N HIS A 120 -1.37 3.14 -13.14
CA HIS A 120 -2.24 4.14 -13.80
C HIS A 120 -1.51 5.48 -13.93
N ASP A 121 -2.05 6.40 -14.73
CA ASP A 121 -1.53 7.76 -14.86
C ASP A 121 -1.59 8.54 -13.53
N ASP A 122 -0.57 9.38 -13.28
CA ASP A 122 -0.44 10.21 -12.06
C ASP A 122 -1.59 11.22 -11.85
N ILE A 123 -2.51 11.33 -12.81
CA ILE A 123 -3.74 12.13 -12.68
C ILE A 123 -4.72 11.52 -11.67
N TYR A 124 -4.64 10.20 -11.44
CA TYR A 124 -5.51 9.48 -10.51
C TYR A 124 -4.97 9.55 -9.08
N ARG A 125 -5.27 10.69 -8.44
CA ARG A 125 -4.80 11.03 -7.10
C ARG A 125 -5.80 10.67 -6.01
N VAL A 126 -5.25 10.28 -4.87
CA VAL A 126 -5.97 10.03 -3.61
C VAL A 126 -5.48 11.03 -2.58
N LEU A 127 -6.39 11.88 -2.13
CA LEU A 127 -6.13 12.92 -1.13
C LEU A 127 -7.08 12.70 0.04
N VAL A 128 -6.53 12.46 1.22
CA VAL A 128 -7.32 12.27 2.44
C VAL A 128 -6.77 13.18 3.53
N THR A 129 -7.58 14.12 3.98
CA THR A 129 -7.23 15.00 5.10
C THR A 129 -7.99 14.56 6.34
N THR A 130 -7.27 14.32 7.43
CA THR A 130 -7.85 13.96 8.73
C THR A 130 -7.52 15.05 9.75
N GLN A 131 -8.54 15.57 10.42
CA GLN A 131 -8.42 16.57 11.48
C GLN A 131 -9.53 16.38 12.52
N GLN A 132 -9.18 16.38 13.81
CA GLN A 132 -10.15 16.32 14.93
C GLN A 132 -11.19 15.17 14.82
N GLY A 133 -10.78 14.02 14.27
CA GLY A 133 -11.66 12.86 14.11
C GLY A 133 -12.57 12.90 12.87
N HIS A 134 -12.47 13.95 12.06
CA HIS A 134 -13.14 14.05 10.76
C HIS A 134 -12.15 13.82 9.62
N SER A 135 -12.62 13.19 8.56
CA SER A 135 -11.86 13.03 7.33
C SER A 135 -12.66 13.55 6.14
N PHE A 136 -11.97 14.22 5.22
CA PHE A 136 -12.51 14.69 3.95
C PHE A 136 -11.43 14.60 2.88
N GLY A 137 -11.82 14.50 1.62
CA GLY A 137 -10.85 14.23 0.59
C GLY A 137 -11.43 14.18 -0.82
N ARG A 138 -10.58 13.70 -1.72
CA ARG A 138 -10.97 13.38 -3.09
C ARG A 138 -10.18 12.18 -3.56
N ILE A 139 -10.86 11.26 -4.22
CA ILE A 139 -10.27 10.07 -4.83
C ILE A 139 -10.66 10.06 -6.30
N LEU A 140 -9.68 10.19 -7.17
CA LEU A 140 -9.86 10.08 -8.61
C LEU A 140 -9.49 8.67 -9.07
N THR A 141 -10.42 8.01 -9.73
CA THR A 141 -10.23 6.68 -10.33
C THR A 141 -10.66 6.70 -11.80
N PRO A 142 -10.25 5.72 -12.62
CA PRO A 142 -10.77 5.57 -13.97
C PRO A 142 -12.31 5.46 -14.03
N ASP A 143 -12.92 4.93 -12.97
CA ASP A 143 -14.37 4.74 -12.86
C ASP A 143 -15.12 5.99 -12.40
N GLY A 144 -14.42 7.02 -11.93
CA GLY A 144 -15.01 8.27 -11.45
C GLY A 144 -14.35 8.84 -10.20
N GLU A 145 -15.02 9.84 -9.63
CA GLU A 145 -14.57 10.62 -8.47
C GLU A 145 -15.37 10.27 -7.22
N PHE A 146 -14.69 10.13 -6.08
CA PHE A 146 -15.30 10.00 -4.75
C PHE A 146 -14.91 11.17 -3.85
N LEU A 147 -15.87 11.65 -3.05
CA LEU A 147 -15.80 12.84 -2.20
C LEU A 147 -16.23 12.55 -0.76
#